data_AF-A0A920R2Y2-F1
#
_entry.id   AF-A0A920R2Y2-F1
#
_cell.length_a   1.000
_cell.length_b   1.000
_cell.length_c   1.000
_cell.angle_alpha   90.00
_cell.angle_beta   90.00
_cell.angle_gamma   90.00
#
_symmetry.space_group_name_H-M   'P 1'
#
loop_
_entity.id
_entity.type
_entity.pdbx_description
1 polymer ?
#
loop_
_entity_poly.entity_id
_entity_poly.type
_entity_poly.pdbx_seq_one_letter_code
_entity_poly.pdbx_strand_id
1 'polypeptide(L)'
;MKSYWVYYVIFALLAFAAYLWLISELGAYDPKNEEDAPLWGVVLLLKAACAILFSYGFIGLSEAKFGSDSHTWRWLSDSAYWIYLVHLPIVTMITFAMFSFSIPVEIKFILSIVMTSVIGVVTYKYLVRRTVVGLLLNGKRS
;
A
#
# COMPACT_ATOMS: atom_id res chain seq x y z
N MET A 1 11.15 -14.60 -12.17
CA MET A 1 11.57 -13.91 -10.93
C MET A 1 11.09 -14.61 -9.65
N LYS A 2 10.18 -15.58 -9.71
CA LYS A 2 9.59 -16.30 -8.55
C LYS A 2 10.56 -16.88 -7.51
N SER A 3 11.78 -17.28 -7.87
CA SER A 3 12.68 -17.99 -6.95
C SER A 3 13.65 -17.10 -6.15
N TYR A 4 13.78 -15.82 -6.49
CA TYR A 4 14.80 -14.94 -5.88
C TYR A 4 14.24 -13.76 -5.08
N TRP A 5 12.91 -13.62 -4.96
CA TRP A 5 12.30 -12.51 -4.21
C TRP A 5 12.79 -12.44 -2.77
N VAL A 6 12.96 -13.60 -2.13
CA VAL A 6 13.36 -13.70 -0.72
C VAL A 6 14.75 -13.08 -0.52
N TYR A 7 15.66 -13.27 -1.47
CA TYR A 7 16.97 -12.64 -1.43
C TYR A 7 16.89 -11.11 -1.57
N TYR A 8 16.03 -10.59 -2.44
CA TYR A 8 15.83 -9.14 -2.56
C TYR A 8 15.27 -8.52 -1.28
N VAL A 9 14.33 -9.20 -0.60
CA VAL A 9 13.74 -8.73 0.66
C VAL A 9 14.75 -8.81 1.81
N ILE A 10 15.49 -9.91 1.93
CA ILE A 10 16.53 -10.06 2.96
C ILE A 10 17.64 -9.02 2.74
N PHE A 11 18.07 -8.84 1.49
CA PHE A 11 19.09 -7.84 1.15
C PHE A 11 18.59 -6.41 1.40
N ALA A 12 17.32 -6.11 1.12
CA ALA A 12 16.69 -4.83 1.46
C ALA A 12 16.64 -4.60 2.97
N LEU A 13 16.29 -5.61 3.76
CA LEU A 13 16.26 -5.54 5.23
C LEU A 13 17.67 -5.31 5.81
N LEU A 14 18.69 -5.97 5.25
CA LEU A 14 20.09 -5.76 5.65
C LEU A 14 20.57 -4.35 5.28
N ALA A 15 20.28 -3.87 4.08
CA ALA A 15 20.60 -2.51 3.64
C ALA A 15 19.89 -1.44 4.50
N PHE A 16 18.64 -1.72 4.91
CA PHE A 16 17.87 -0.85 5.80
C PHE A 16 18.44 -0.83 7.22
N ALA A 17 18.81 -1.98 7.78
CA ALA A 17 19.47 -2.06 9.07
C ALA A 17 20.81 -1.33 9.06
N ALA A 18 21.59 -1.46 7.99
CA ALA A 18 22.83 -0.72 7.80
C ALA A 18 22.58 0.80 7.69
N TYR A 19 21.53 1.22 6.98
CA TYR A 19 21.11 2.63 6.93
C TYR A 19 20.69 3.16 8.31
N LEU A 20 19.91 2.39 9.07
CA LEU A 20 19.47 2.76 10.42
C LEU A 20 20.63 2.82 11.41
N TRP A 21 21.60 1.92 11.29
CA TRP A 21 22.81 1.93 12.11
C TRP A 21 23.70 3.14 11.77
N LEU A 22 23.89 3.40 10.48
CA LEU A 22 24.67 4.54 10.00
C LEU A 22 24.04 5.87 10.44
N ILE A 23 22.72 6.01 10.38
CA ILE A 23 22.03 7.23 10.81
C ILE A 23 21.98 7.38 12.33
N SER A 24 21.99 6.28 13.11
CA SER A 24 22.09 6.34 14.57
C SER A 24 23.46 6.80 15.03
N GLU A 25 24.52 6.38 14.33
CA GLU A 25 25.90 6.81 14.61
C GLU A 25 26.11 8.28 14.21
N LEU A 26 25.47 8.71 13.13
CA LEU A 26 25.50 10.09 12.62
C LEU A 26 24.46 11.02 13.29
N GLY A 27 23.93 10.66 14.47
CA GLY A 27 22.75 11.26 15.15
C GLY A 27 22.77 12.77 15.44
N ALA A 28 23.76 13.54 14.97
CA ALA A 28 23.85 14.99 15.07
C ALA A 28 24.58 15.63 13.87
N TYR A 29 24.34 15.13 12.66
CA TYR A 29 25.06 15.55 11.45
C TYR A 29 24.39 16.75 10.75
N ASP A 30 25.09 17.89 10.66
CA ASP A 30 24.61 19.13 10.03
C ASP A 30 25.04 19.19 8.55
N PRO A 31 24.10 19.30 7.58
CA PRO A 31 24.39 19.35 6.14
C PRO A 31 25.19 20.58 5.66
N LYS A 32 25.62 21.48 6.55
CA LYS A 32 26.41 22.68 6.22
C LYS A 32 27.92 22.57 6.42
N ASN A 33 28.43 21.47 6.99
CA ASN A 33 29.88 21.26 7.15
C ASN A 33 30.52 20.75 5.85
N GLU A 34 31.56 21.45 5.36
CA GLU A 34 32.26 21.10 4.10
C GLU A 34 33.13 19.83 4.22
N GLU A 35 33.64 19.51 5.42
CA GLU A 35 34.49 18.32 5.64
C GLU A 35 33.69 17.01 5.58
N ASP A 36 32.39 17.11 5.81
CA ASP A 36 31.52 15.98 6.04
C ASP A 36 30.71 15.59 4.80
N ALA A 37 30.57 16.50 3.82
CA ALA A 37 29.78 16.35 2.59
C ALA A 37 29.83 14.97 1.88
N PRO A 38 30.97 14.26 1.77
CA PRO A 38 30.99 12.94 1.14
C PRO A 38 30.19 11.87 1.92
N LEU A 39 30.17 11.92 3.25
CA LEU A 39 29.44 10.95 4.09
C LEU A 39 27.93 11.07 3.89
N TRP A 40 27.41 12.29 3.75
CA TRP A 40 25.99 12.53 3.47
C TRP A 40 25.57 12.03 2.09
N GLY A 41 26.44 12.19 1.09
CA GLY A 41 26.23 11.61 -0.25
C GLY A 41 26.07 10.09 -0.18
N VAL A 42 26.89 9.41 0.64
CA VAL A 42 26.79 7.95 0.86
C VAL A 42 25.48 7.57 1.53
N VAL A 43 25.03 8.30 2.57
CA VAL A 43 23.73 8.06 3.23
C VAL A 43 22.57 8.20 2.25
N LEU A 44 22.61 9.21 1.39
CA LEU A 44 21.55 9.49 0.41
C LEU A 44 21.51 8.42 -0.69
N LEU A 45 22.67 7.95 -1.16
CA LEU A 45 22.77 6.81 -2.07
C LEU A 45 22.26 5.51 -1.43
N LEU A 46 22.63 5.25 -0.17
CA LEU A 46 22.19 4.07 0.57
C LEU A 46 20.67 4.07 0.78
N LYS A 47 20.09 5.24 1.09
CA LYS A 47 18.63 5.43 1.18
C LYS A 47 17.94 5.14 -0.14
N ALA A 48 18.45 5.68 -1.25
CA ALA A 48 17.89 5.45 -2.59
C ALA A 48 17.99 3.97 -2.99
N ALA A 49 19.14 3.33 -2.76
CA ALA A 49 19.34 1.91 -3.01
C ALA A 49 18.38 1.05 -2.19
N CYS A 50 18.21 1.36 -0.90
CA CYS A 50 17.27 0.70 -0.02
C CYS A 50 15.82 0.81 -0.53
N ALA A 51 15.40 1.99 -0.98
CA ALA A 51 14.05 2.20 -1.54
C ALA A 51 13.81 1.38 -2.81
N ILE A 52 14.81 1.34 -3.72
CA ILE A 52 14.73 0.56 -4.96
C ILE A 52 14.66 -0.94 -4.67
N LEU A 53 15.50 -1.45 -3.76
CA LEU A 53 15.52 -2.85 -3.36
C LEU A 53 14.21 -3.28 -2.70
N PHE A 54 13.64 -2.45 -1.84
CA PHE A 54 12.32 -2.72 -1.26
C PHE A 54 11.23 -2.75 -2.33
N SER A 55 11.24 -1.80 -3.27
CA SER A 55 10.26 -1.77 -4.37
C SER A 55 10.32 -3.08 -5.18
N TYR A 56 11.52 -3.50 -5.62
CA TYR A 56 11.69 -4.78 -6.32
C TYR A 56 11.32 -5.99 -5.44
N GLY A 57 11.63 -5.96 -4.14
CA GLY A 57 11.25 -7.00 -3.18
C GLY A 57 9.73 -7.16 -3.06
N PHE A 58 8.99 -6.05 -2.94
CA PHE A 58 7.53 -6.05 -2.88
C PHE A 58 6.88 -6.46 -4.20
N ILE A 59 7.43 -6.03 -5.34
CA ILE A 59 6.97 -6.46 -6.67
C ILE A 59 7.16 -7.98 -6.82
N GLY A 60 8.35 -8.50 -6.48
CA GLY A 60 8.64 -9.94 -6.55
C GLY A 60 7.78 -10.78 -5.59
N LEU A 61 7.57 -10.30 -4.36
CA LEU A 61 6.64 -10.91 -3.40
C LEU A 61 5.21 -10.95 -3.98
N SER A 62 4.82 -9.86 -4.64
CA SER A 62 3.50 -9.76 -5.25
C SER A 62 3.34 -10.72 -6.44
N GLU A 63 4.32 -10.76 -7.34
CA GLU A 63 4.32 -11.71 -8.47
C GLU A 63 4.25 -13.16 -8.00
N ALA A 64 4.93 -13.50 -6.91
CA ALA A 64 4.97 -14.87 -6.47
C ALA A 64 3.72 -15.31 -5.68
N LYS A 65 3.10 -14.40 -4.92
CA LYS A 65 1.88 -14.69 -4.16
C LYS A 65 0.58 -14.47 -4.96
N PHE A 66 0.59 -13.50 -5.88
CA PHE A 66 -0.56 -13.12 -6.71
C PHE A 66 -0.43 -13.55 -8.17
N GLY A 67 0.74 -14.02 -8.65
CA GLY A 67 0.95 -14.49 -10.03
C GLY A 67 0.59 -15.97 -10.26
N SER A 68 -0.21 -16.56 -9.38
CA SER A 68 -0.99 -17.77 -9.68
C SER A 68 -2.35 -17.32 -10.22
N ASP A 69 -2.83 -17.94 -11.31
CA ASP A 69 -4.13 -17.65 -11.93
C ASP A 69 -5.31 -18.11 -11.04
N SER A 70 -5.43 -17.47 -9.88
CA SER A 70 -6.45 -17.79 -8.89
C SER A 70 -7.66 -16.89 -9.14
N HIS A 71 -8.81 -17.53 -9.30
CA HIS A 71 -10.10 -16.86 -9.45
C HIS A 71 -10.37 -15.86 -8.30
N THR A 72 -9.81 -16.11 -7.12
CA THR A 72 -9.91 -15.23 -5.94
C THR A 72 -9.15 -13.91 -6.11
N TRP A 73 -7.95 -13.94 -6.67
CA TRP A 73 -7.17 -12.71 -6.90
C TRP A 73 -7.79 -11.83 -7.98
N ARG A 74 -8.30 -12.46 -9.05
CA ARG A 74 -9.03 -11.74 -10.09
C ARG A 74 -10.31 -11.11 -9.53
N TRP A 75 -11.05 -11.85 -8.71
CA TRP A 75 -12.22 -11.32 -8.00
C TRP A 75 -11.90 -10.11 -7.10
N LEU A 76 -10.77 -10.15 -6.38
CA LEU A 76 -10.36 -9.03 -5.53
C LEU A 76 -9.98 -7.79 -6.34
N SER A 77 -9.27 -7.97 -7.46
CA SER A 77 -8.92 -6.89 -8.39
C SER A 77 -10.16 -6.22 -8.98
N ASP A 78 -11.13 -7.02 -9.43
CA ASP A 78 -12.38 -6.52 -10.00
C ASP A 78 -13.24 -5.77 -8.96
N SER A 79 -13.20 -6.23 -7.71
CA SER A 79 -13.88 -5.56 -6.58
C SER A 79 -13.31 -4.17 -6.30
N ALA A 80 -11.99 -3.98 -6.46
CA ALA A 80 -11.31 -2.72 -6.16
C ALA A 80 -11.80 -1.56 -7.03
N TYR A 81 -12.14 -1.84 -8.29
CA TYR A 81 -12.70 -0.83 -9.20
C TYR A 81 -14.07 -0.34 -8.72
N TRP A 82 -14.95 -1.26 -8.31
CA TRP A 82 -16.26 -0.88 -7.76
C TRP A 82 -16.11 -0.08 -6.47
N ILE A 83 -15.23 -0.53 -5.57
CA ILE A 83 -14.95 0.15 -4.30
C ILE A 83 -14.51 1.58 -4.59
N TYR A 84 -13.61 1.81 -5.55
CA TYR A 84 -13.19 3.16 -5.93
C TYR A 84 -14.37 4.07 -6.33
N LEU A 85 -15.33 3.56 -7.13
CA LEU A 85 -16.50 4.34 -7.55
C LEU A 85 -17.43 4.67 -6.39
N VAL A 86 -17.72 3.71 -5.52
CA VAL A 86 -18.67 3.91 -4.40
C VAL A 86 -18.01 4.54 -3.16
N HIS A 87 -16.68 4.53 -3.08
CA HIS A 87 -15.96 5.01 -1.91
C HIS A 87 -16.26 6.48 -1.60
N LEU A 88 -16.19 7.35 -2.61
CA LEU A 88 -16.43 8.80 -2.45
C LEU A 88 -17.81 9.15 -1.84
N PRO A 89 -18.94 8.64 -2.37
CA PRO A 89 -20.24 8.92 -1.75
C PRO A 89 -20.40 8.25 -0.38
N ILE A 90 -19.83 7.06 -0.15
CA ILE A 90 -19.95 6.38 1.14
C ILE A 90 -19.13 7.10 2.23
N VAL A 91 -17.90 7.53 1.92
CA VAL A 91 -17.03 8.22 2.89
C VAL A 91 -17.61 9.58 3.26
N THR A 92 -18.23 10.28 2.32
CA THR A 92 -18.89 11.57 2.59
C THR A 92 -20.12 11.40 3.49
N MET A 93 -20.95 10.38 3.25
CA MET A 93 -22.07 10.07 4.15
C MET A 93 -21.61 9.70 5.56
N ILE A 94 -20.57 8.87 5.68
CA ILE A 94 -20.04 8.43 6.98
C ILE A 94 -19.42 9.60 7.74
N THR A 95 -18.61 10.42 7.08
CA THR A 95 -17.98 11.59 7.71
C THR A 95 -19.02 12.61 8.16
N PHE A 96 -20.09 12.82 7.37
CA PHE A 96 -21.21 13.67 7.76
C PHE A 96 -21.97 13.12 8.98
N ALA A 97 -22.26 11.82 9.01
CA ALA A 97 -22.90 11.18 10.16
C ALA A 97 -22.02 11.23 11.43
N MET A 98 -20.70 11.12 11.29
CA MET A 98 -19.74 11.17 12.39
C MET A 98 -19.43 12.61 12.86
N PHE A 99 -19.95 13.64 12.18
CA PHE A 99 -19.78 15.04 12.57
C PHE A 99 -20.43 15.34 13.94
N SER A 100 -21.57 14.70 14.24
CA SER A 100 -22.32 14.93 15.49
C SER A 100 -21.73 14.26 16.73
N PHE A 101 -20.74 13.37 16.60
CA PHE A 101 -20.19 12.61 17.73
C PHE A 101 -18.89 13.25 18.27
N SER A 102 -18.75 13.44 19.58
CA SER A 102 -17.50 13.94 20.21
C SER A 102 -16.47 12.83 20.47
N ILE A 103 -16.10 12.07 19.43
CA ILE A 103 -15.08 11.00 19.50
C ILE A 103 -13.71 11.55 19.03
N PRO A 104 -12.57 11.05 19.55
CA PRO A 104 -11.24 11.39 19.03
C PRO A 104 -11.09 11.20 17.52
N VAL A 105 -10.37 12.11 16.87
CA VAL A 105 -10.25 12.18 15.41
C VAL A 105 -9.60 10.91 14.82
N GLU A 106 -8.60 10.32 15.51
CA GLU A 106 -7.95 9.11 15.00
C GLU A 106 -8.91 7.92 14.93
N ILE A 107 -9.75 7.75 15.96
CA ILE A 107 -10.76 6.68 16.00
C ILE A 107 -11.79 6.90 14.90
N LYS A 108 -12.21 8.15 14.68
CA LYS A 108 -13.16 8.48 13.60
C LYS A 108 -12.60 8.12 12.23
N PHE A 109 -11.32 8.41 12.01
CA PHE A 109 -10.63 8.11 10.76
C PHE A 109 -10.54 6.60 10.50
N ILE A 110 -10.06 5.83 11.47
CA ILE A 110 -9.95 4.37 11.35
C ILE A 110 -11.32 3.75 11.11
N LEU A 111 -12.34 4.17 11.88
CA LEU A 111 -13.69 3.64 11.73
C LEU A 111 -14.27 3.99 10.35
N SER A 112 -14.07 5.20 9.86
CA SER A 112 -14.53 5.61 8.52
C SER A 112 -13.87 4.78 7.42
N ILE A 113 -12.56 4.52 7.51
CA ILE A 113 -11.85 3.66 6.54
C ILE A 113 -12.41 2.24 6.56
N VAL A 114 -12.57 1.64 7.74
CA VAL A 114 -13.07 0.28 7.87
C VAL A 114 -14.50 0.19 7.35
N MET A 115 -15.37 1.11 7.75
CA MET A 115 -16.77 1.13 7.34
C MET A 115 -16.91 1.33 5.82
N THR A 116 -16.21 2.31 5.24
CA THR A 116 -16.25 2.55 3.78
C THR A 116 -15.76 1.32 3.00
N SER A 117 -14.68 0.70 3.45
CA SER A 117 -14.11 -0.48 2.81
C SER A 117 -15.04 -1.69 2.89
N VAL A 118 -15.59 -1.97 4.08
CA VAL A 118 -16.54 -3.08 4.29
C VAL A 118 -17.81 -2.86 3.48
N ILE A 119 -18.39 -1.67 3.53
CA ILE A 119 -19.60 -1.35 2.75
C ILE A 119 -19.30 -1.46 1.25
N GLY A 120 -18.15 -0.99 0.77
CA GLY A 120 -17.73 -1.13 -0.62
C GLY A 120 -17.66 -2.60 -1.08
N VAL A 121 -17.02 -3.45 -0.29
CA VAL A 121 -16.90 -4.90 -0.57
C VAL A 121 -18.26 -5.61 -0.50
N VAL A 122 -19.07 -5.30 0.49
CA VAL A 122 -20.41 -5.89 0.67
C VAL A 122 -21.33 -5.48 -0.48
N THR A 123 -21.31 -4.21 -0.87
CA THR A 123 -22.07 -3.67 -2.01
C THR A 123 -21.64 -4.39 -3.30
N TYR A 124 -20.35 -4.62 -3.51
CA TYR A 124 -19.87 -5.40 -4.65
C TYR A 124 -20.41 -6.85 -4.63
N LYS A 125 -20.29 -7.52 -3.47
CA LYS A 125 -20.70 -8.93 -3.34
C LYS A 125 -22.20 -9.15 -3.59
N TYR A 126 -23.05 -8.25 -3.08
CA TYR A 126 -24.51 -8.40 -3.15
C TYR A 126 -25.14 -7.76 -4.38
N LEU A 127 -24.73 -6.55 -4.75
CA LEU A 127 -25.36 -5.79 -5.83
C LEU A 127 -24.66 -6.02 -7.17
N VAL A 128 -23.34 -5.95 -7.23
CA VAL A 128 -22.62 -5.95 -8.53
C VAL A 128 -22.52 -7.34 -9.15
N ARG A 129 -22.26 -8.38 -8.34
CA ARG A 129 -22.13 -9.75 -8.87
C ARG A 129 -23.37 -10.26 -9.61
N ARG A 130 -24.56 -9.76 -9.26
CA ARG A 130 -25.83 -10.15 -9.89
C ARG A 130 -26.39 -9.10 -10.86
N THR A 131 -25.77 -7.93 -11.02
CA THR A 131 -26.30 -6.85 -11.86
C THR A 131 -25.48 -6.62 -13.12
N VAL A 132 -26.14 -6.02 -14.12
CA VAL A 132 -25.60 -5.67 -15.45
C VAL A 132 -24.30 -4.85 -15.35
N VAL A 133 -24.12 -4.11 -14.25
CA VAL A 133 -22.93 -3.31 -13.97
C VAL A 133 -21.67 -4.16 -13.80
N GLY A 134 -21.78 -5.33 -13.16
CA GLY A 134 -20.66 -6.29 -13.09
C GLY A 134 -20.32 -6.91 -14.43
N LEU A 135 -21.32 -7.07 -15.32
CA LEU A 135 -21.14 -7.58 -16.68
C LEU A 135 -20.53 -6.51 -17.62
N LEU A 136 -20.91 -5.24 -17.43
CA LEU A 136 -20.39 -4.08 -18.18
C LEU A 136 -18.96 -3.72 -17.78
N LEU A 137 -18.61 -3.85 -16.50
CA LEU A 137 -17.30 -3.44 -15.99
C LEU A 137 -16.21 -4.51 -16.09
N ASN A 138 -16.54 -5.79 -15.90
CA ASN A 138 -15.55 -6.87 -16.06
C ASN A 138 -15.40 -7.34 -17.50
N GLY A 139 -16.26 -6.88 -18.42
CA GLY A 139 -16.35 -7.41 -19.78
C GLY A 139 -16.76 -8.89 -19.79
N LYS A 140 -17.17 -9.40 -20.96
CA LYS A 140 -17.35 -10.84 -21.14
C LYS A 140 -16.07 -11.56 -20.71
N ARG A 141 -16.21 -12.51 -19.77
CA ARG A 141 -15.24 -13.60 -19.54
C ARG A 141 -14.69 -14.06 -20.89
N SER A 142 -13.40 -13.89 -21.12
CA SER A 142 -12.60 -14.75 -21.99
C SER A 142 -11.68 -15.56 -21.10
#